data_AF-A0A924JLZ0-F1
#
_entry.id   AF-A0A924JLZ0-F1
#
_cell.length_a   1.000
_cell.length_b   1.000
_cell.length_c   1.000
_cell.angle_alpha   90.00
_cell.angle_beta   90.00
_cell.angle_gamma   90.00
#
_symmetry.space_group_name_H-M   'P 1'
#
loop_
_entity.id
_entity.type
_entity.pdbx_description
1 polymer ?
#
loop_
_entity_poly.entity_id
_entity_poly.type
_entity_poly.pdbx_seq_one_letter_code
_entity_poly.pdbx_strand_id
1 'polypeptide(L)'
;MRRILAIVVTSLLVSTASYAQTVLIPGSLKGLGSMGPVGVKRLCAPLSIGLYEWKIGWVARLLQPSETQAALLRSLADDSARARQVIAAACADAGVRTTIGQLETMERRLQGLTEAVSLIRPGYEQFYASLDGRQRARLEALGPARVGWRW
;
A
#
# COMPACT_ATOMS: atom_id res chain seq x y z
N MET A 1 -20.01 47.80 -20.39
CA MET A 1 -19.14 46.73 -20.94
C MET A 1 -17.92 46.39 -20.05
N ARG A 2 -17.95 46.65 -18.74
CA ARG A 2 -16.85 46.29 -17.79
C ARG A 2 -17.21 45.18 -16.79
N ARG A 3 -18.45 44.68 -16.82
CA ARG A 3 -18.95 43.66 -15.88
C ARG A 3 -19.01 42.23 -16.44
N ILE A 4 -18.80 42.07 -17.76
CA ILE A 4 -18.83 40.75 -18.44
C ILE A 4 -17.44 40.09 -18.43
N LEU A 5 -16.36 40.87 -18.34
CA LEU A 5 -14.98 40.35 -18.24
C LEU A 5 -14.63 39.72 -16.88
N ALA A 6 -15.41 39.99 -15.82
CA ALA A 6 -15.14 39.46 -14.49
C ALA A 6 -15.68 38.04 -14.28
N ILE A 7 -16.55 37.53 -15.17
CA ILE A 7 -17.18 36.21 -15.04
C ILE A 7 -16.36 35.13 -15.77
N VAL A 8 -15.48 35.53 -16.71
CA VAL A 8 -14.67 34.60 -17.52
C VAL A 8 -13.35 34.21 -16.84
N VAL A 9 -12.90 34.96 -15.82
CA VAL A 9 -11.61 34.72 -15.14
C VAL A 9 -11.73 33.86 -13.88
N THR A 10 -12.94 33.67 -13.34
CA THR A 10 -13.18 32.91 -12.10
C THR A 10 -13.58 31.44 -12.31
N SER A 11 -13.51 30.93 -13.54
CA SER A 11 -13.88 29.55 -13.88
C SER A 11 -12.70 28.58 -14.07
N LEU A 12 -11.49 28.95 -13.64
CA LEU A 12 -10.27 28.13 -13.85
C LEU A 12 -9.56 27.62 -12.59
N LEU A 13 -10.23 27.62 -11.44
CA LEU A 13 -9.76 26.89 -10.24
C LEU A 13 -10.76 25.85 -9.75
N VAL A 14 -11.51 25.22 -10.66
CA VAL A 14 -11.92 23.84 -10.41
C VAL A 14 -10.68 23.00 -10.68
N SER A 15 -9.87 22.83 -9.62
CA SER A 15 -8.93 21.72 -9.55
C SER A 15 -9.75 20.46 -9.76
N THR A 16 -9.82 20.00 -11.00
CA THR A 16 -9.97 18.57 -11.25
C THR A 16 -8.70 17.97 -10.67
N ALA A 17 -8.73 17.68 -9.36
CA ALA A 17 -8.02 16.55 -8.83
C ALA A 17 -8.50 15.39 -9.68
N SER A 18 -7.75 15.13 -10.75
CA SER A 18 -7.92 13.97 -11.58
C SER A 18 -7.60 12.84 -10.63
N TYR A 19 -8.64 12.33 -9.96
CA TYR A 19 -8.61 11.04 -9.33
C TYR A 19 -8.42 10.08 -10.50
N ALA A 20 -7.17 9.94 -10.94
CA ALA A 20 -6.75 8.85 -11.77
C ALA A 20 -7.14 7.61 -10.98
N GLN A 21 -8.25 7.03 -11.39
CA GLN A 21 -8.77 5.77 -10.93
C GLN A 21 -7.81 4.69 -11.41
N THR A 22 -6.63 4.58 -10.80
CA THR A 22 -5.83 3.37 -10.89
C THR A 22 -6.45 2.37 -9.92
N VAL A 23 -7.51 1.73 -10.40
CA VAL A 23 -7.93 0.42 -9.91
C VAL A 23 -6.79 -0.54 -10.24
N LEU A 24 -6.00 -0.94 -9.24
CA LEU A 24 -5.06 -2.05 -9.38
C LEU A 24 -4.98 -2.85 -8.07
N ILE A 25 -5.86 -3.84 -7.91
CA ILE A 25 -5.36 -5.15 -7.45
C ILE A 25 -5.43 -6.04 -8.68
N PRO A 26 -4.27 -6.31 -9.29
CA PRO A 26 -3.76 -7.65 -9.18
C PRO A 26 -2.33 -7.63 -8.62
N GLY A 27 -2.17 -8.21 -7.45
CA GLY A 27 -0.89 -8.75 -7.03
C GLY A 27 -0.53 -9.87 -7.99
N SER A 28 0.44 -9.61 -8.84
CA SER A 28 1.42 -10.61 -9.24
C SER A 28 2.60 -9.86 -9.80
N LEU A 29 3.78 -10.17 -9.27
CA LEU A 29 5.08 -9.91 -9.87
C LEU A 29 5.22 -10.65 -11.23
N LYS A 30 4.18 -10.69 -12.07
CA LYS A 30 4.05 -11.45 -13.33
C LYS A 30 4.09 -10.52 -14.57
N GLY A 31 4.85 -9.43 -14.50
CA GLY A 31 5.15 -8.60 -15.67
C GLY A 31 6.65 -8.66 -15.98
N LEU A 32 7.01 -8.73 -17.26
CA LEU A 32 8.41 -8.52 -17.68
C LEU A 32 8.92 -7.21 -17.06
N GLY A 33 9.93 -7.30 -16.19
CA GLY A 33 10.50 -6.16 -15.46
C GLY A 33 10.19 -6.08 -13.96
N SER A 34 9.41 -7.01 -13.40
CA SER A 34 9.19 -7.09 -11.94
C SER A 34 10.46 -7.45 -11.14
N MET A 35 11.39 -8.19 -11.74
CA MET A 35 12.72 -8.52 -11.19
C MET A 35 13.87 -7.74 -11.84
N GLY A 36 13.59 -6.61 -12.50
CA GLY A 36 14.62 -5.74 -13.09
C GLY A 36 14.96 -4.52 -12.22
N PRO A 37 15.92 -3.67 -12.63
CA PRO A 37 16.24 -2.40 -11.98
C PRO A 37 15.01 -1.48 -11.80
N VAL A 38 14.03 -1.61 -12.70
CA VAL A 38 12.75 -0.89 -12.63
C VAL A 38 11.80 -1.50 -11.59
N GLY A 39 11.88 -2.82 -11.34
CA GLY A 39 11.09 -3.54 -10.33
C GLY A 39 11.56 -3.31 -8.89
N VAL A 40 12.88 -3.22 -8.66
CA VAL A 40 13.43 -2.76 -7.36
C VAL A 40 13.12 -1.28 -7.10
N LYS A 41 13.13 -0.45 -8.16
CA LYS A 41 12.61 0.92 -8.09
C LYS A 41 11.11 0.94 -7.80
N ARG A 42 10.34 -0.08 -8.23
CA ARG A 42 8.96 -0.22 -7.78
C ARG A 42 8.98 -0.38 -6.27
N LEU A 43 9.50 -1.43 -5.65
CA LEU A 43 9.44 -1.64 -4.19
C LEU A 43 9.80 -0.42 -3.32
N CYS A 44 10.67 0.46 -3.81
CA CYS A 44 11.04 1.72 -3.16
C CYS A 44 10.26 2.97 -3.59
N ALA A 45 9.47 2.90 -4.66
CA ALA A 45 8.51 3.93 -5.06
C ALA A 45 7.28 3.94 -4.13
N PRO A 46 6.75 5.12 -3.77
CA PRO A 46 5.58 5.27 -2.89
C PRO A 46 4.33 4.47 -3.29
N LEU A 47 4.20 4.14 -4.59
CA LEU A 47 3.05 3.43 -5.16
C LEU A 47 3.20 1.90 -5.18
N SER A 48 4.41 1.35 -4.98
CA SER A 48 4.63 -0.11 -5.05
C SER A 48 4.29 -0.84 -3.77
N ILE A 49 4.39 -0.11 -2.66
CA ILE A 49 3.79 -0.43 -1.39
C ILE A 49 2.32 -0.01 -1.58
N GLY A 50 1.64 -0.66 -2.54
CA GLY A 50 0.22 -0.54 -2.90
C GLY A 50 -0.64 -1.16 -1.81
N LEU A 51 -0.32 -0.73 -0.61
CA LEU A 51 -0.51 -1.36 0.66
C LEU A 51 -1.26 -0.28 1.44
N TYR A 52 -2.58 -0.41 1.38
CA TYR A 52 -3.48 -0.24 2.50
C TYR A 52 -4.44 0.95 2.49
N GLU A 53 -4.07 2.21 2.24
CA GLU A 53 -5.07 3.29 2.44
C GLU A 53 -6.35 3.12 1.61
N TRP A 54 -6.21 2.77 0.33
CA TRP A 54 -7.37 2.48 -0.53
C TRP A 54 -8.01 1.10 -0.24
N LYS A 55 -7.25 0.15 0.31
CA LYS A 55 -7.72 -1.21 0.60
C LYS A 55 -8.49 -1.30 1.91
N ILE A 56 -8.17 -0.49 2.92
CA ILE A 56 -8.89 -0.47 4.21
C ILE A 56 -10.37 -0.11 3.99
N GLY A 57 -10.65 0.93 3.18
CA GLY A 57 -12.03 1.30 2.84
C GLY A 57 -12.77 0.20 2.06
N TRP A 58 -12.06 -0.56 1.23
CA TRP A 58 -12.64 -1.70 0.53
C TRP A 58 -12.88 -2.92 1.45
N VAL A 59 -11.97 -3.23 2.37
CA VAL A 59 -12.13 -4.27 3.40
C VAL A 59 -13.32 -3.95 4.31
N ALA A 60 -13.46 -2.68 4.72
CA ALA A 60 -14.61 -2.22 5.50
C ALA A 60 -15.93 -2.45 4.77
N ARG A 61 -16.00 -2.15 3.46
CA ARG A 61 -17.19 -2.42 2.64
C ARG A 61 -17.49 -3.91 2.48
N LEU A 62 -16.46 -4.74 2.30
CA LEU A 62 -16.61 -6.18 2.11
C LEU A 62 -17.11 -6.90 3.38
N LEU A 63 -16.53 -6.53 4.53
CA LEU A 63 -16.74 -7.25 5.78
C LEU A 63 -17.87 -6.67 6.62
N GLN A 64 -18.27 -5.42 6.37
CA GLN A 64 -19.25 -4.68 7.17
C GLN A 64 -18.98 -4.84 8.68
N PRO A 65 -17.81 -4.37 9.16
CA PRO A 65 -17.35 -4.65 10.51
C PRO A 65 -18.26 -4.01 11.57
N SER A 66 -18.33 -4.63 12.75
CA SER A 66 -18.88 -4.00 13.95
C SER A 66 -18.04 -2.79 14.38
N GLU A 67 -18.53 -1.98 15.31
CA GLU A 67 -17.79 -0.81 15.81
C GLU A 67 -16.41 -1.19 16.37
N THR A 68 -16.34 -2.26 17.18
CA THR A 68 -15.09 -2.81 17.71
C THR A 68 -14.14 -3.27 16.60
N GLN A 69 -14.66 -4.00 15.61
CA GLN A 69 -13.87 -4.46 14.46
C GLN A 69 -13.38 -3.28 13.61
N ALA A 70 -14.18 -2.23 13.47
CA ALA A 70 -13.83 -1.01 12.73
C ALA A 70 -12.71 -0.23 13.44
N ALA A 71 -12.71 -0.20 14.77
CA ALA A 71 -11.61 0.37 15.55
C ALA A 71 -10.29 -0.40 15.34
N LEU A 72 -10.34 -1.73 15.40
CA LEU A 72 -9.18 -2.59 15.10
C LEU A 72 -8.68 -2.40 13.67
N LEU A 73 -9.59 -2.30 12.70
CA LEU A 73 -9.24 -2.04 11.30
C LEU A 73 -8.56 -0.67 11.10
N ARG A 74 -8.98 0.35 11.86
CA ARG A 74 -8.34 1.68 11.85
C ARG A 74 -6.94 1.64 12.45
N SER A 75 -6.77 0.96 13.59
CA SER A 75 -5.44 0.74 14.18
C SER A 75 -4.49 0.05 13.20
N LEU A 76 -4.98 -1.00 12.52
CA LEU A 76 -4.22 -1.69 11.47
C LEU A 76 -3.85 -0.75 10.31
N ALA A 77 -4.72 0.19 9.95
CA ALA A 77 -4.43 1.20 8.94
C ALA A 77 -3.31 2.16 9.39
N ASP A 78 -3.32 2.58 10.65
CA ASP A 78 -2.28 3.43 11.23
C ASP A 78 -0.93 2.70 11.30
N ASP A 79 -0.93 1.42 11.70
CA ASP A 79 0.26 0.56 11.71
C ASP A 79 0.84 0.39 10.29
N SER A 80 -0.05 0.22 9.31
CA SER A 80 0.31 0.16 7.89
C SER A 80 0.92 1.47 7.38
N ALA A 81 0.42 2.62 7.84
CA ALA A 81 0.98 3.93 7.49
C ALA A 81 2.39 4.12 8.08
N ARG A 82 2.64 3.65 9.31
CA ARG A 82 3.98 3.67 9.92
C ARG A 82 4.95 2.72 9.20
N ALA A 83 4.50 1.51 8.88
CA ALA A 83 5.27 0.55 8.10
C ALA A 83 5.70 1.12 6.73
N ARG A 84 4.82 1.89 6.06
CA ARG A 84 5.16 2.61 4.82
C ARG A 84 6.30 3.63 5.03
N GLN A 85 6.29 4.36 6.14
CA GLN A 85 7.36 5.32 6.45
C GLN A 85 8.70 4.61 6.68
N VAL A 86 8.70 3.49 7.40
CA VAL A 86 9.91 2.66 7.63
C VAL A 86 10.50 2.16 6.30
N ILE A 87 9.67 1.61 5.42
CA ILE A 87 10.14 1.12 4.11
C ILE A 87 10.66 2.30 3.26
N ALA A 88 9.95 3.43 3.25
CA ALA A 88 10.37 4.62 2.50
C ALA A 88 11.75 5.12 2.97
N ALA A 89 12.00 5.13 4.28
CA ALA A 89 13.29 5.51 4.85
C ALA A 89 14.41 4.54 4.45
N ALA A 90 14.14 3.23 4.48
CA ALA A 90 15.10 2.21 4.05
C ALA A 90 15.42 2.25 2.54
N CYS A 91 14.58 2.94 1.76
CA CYS A 91 14.67 3.05 0.32
C CYS A 91 15.44 4.28 -0.19
N ALA A 92 15.83 5.22 0.68
CA ALA A 92 16.62 6.38 0.32
C ALA A 92 17.92 5.95 -0.40
N ASP A 93 18.12 6.44 -1.62
CA ASP A 93 19.28 6.13 -2.44
C ASP A 93 20.53 6.80 -1.86
N ALA A 94 21.57 6.01 -1.58
CA ALA A 94 22.84 6.54 -1.10
C ALA A 94 23.77 6.98 -2.24
N GLY A 95 23.36 6.88 -3.52
CA GLY A 95 24.18 7.28 -4.66
C GLY A 95 25.40 6.38 -4.86
N VAL A 96 25.34 5.15 -4.37
CA VAL A 96 26.50 4.27 -4.23
C VAL A 96 26.80 3.51 -5.52
N ARG A 97 28.06 3.60 -5.97
CA ARG A 97 28.56 2.95 -7.19
C ARG A 97 29.54 1.79 -6.94
N THR A 98 29.85 1.48 -5.68
CA THR A 98 30.74 0.38 -5.31
C THR A 98 29.97 -0.91 -5.04
N THR A 99 30.58 -2.07 -5.29
CA THR A 99 29.97 -3.38 -5.04
C THR A 99 29.55 -3.56 -3.58
N ILE A 100 30.38 -3.12 -2.62
CA ILE A 100 30.09 -3.26 -1.19
C ILE A 100 28.90 -2.40 -0.78
N GLY A 101 28.88 -1.12 -1.13
CA GLY A 101 27.76 -0.29 -0.67
C GLY A 101 26.46 -0.52 -1.46
N GLN A 102 26.50 -1.22 -2.60
CA GLN A 102 25.30 -1.84 -3.18
C GLN A 102 24.73 -2.95 -2.28
N LEU A 103 25.58 -3.83 -1.71
CA LEU A 103 25.14 -4.85 -0.74
C LEU A 103 24.57 -4.22 0.53
N GLU A 104 25.22 -3.20 1.09
CA GLU A 104 24.72 -2.47 2.26
C GLU A 104 23.35 -1.83 1.99
N THR A 105 23.14 -1.32 0.77
CA THR A 105 21.83 -0.80 0.34
C THR A 105 20.77 -1.90 0.28
N MET A 106 21.13 -3.10 -0.19
CA MET A 106 20.22 -4.24 -0.21
C MET A 106 19.87 -4.70 1.21
N GLU A 107 20.85 -4.78 2.10
CA GLU A 107 20.65 -5.17 3.49
C GLU A 107 19.72 -4.21 4.23
N ARG A 108 19.96 -2.90 4.10
CA ARG A 108 19.11 -1.87 4.72
C ARG A 108 17.65 -1.98 4.28
N ARG A 109 17.41 -2.25 3.00
CA ARG A 109 16.06 -2.45 2.46
C ARG A 109 15.37 -3.68 3.06
N LEU A 110 16.10 -4.79 3.24
CA LEU A 110 15.58 -6.01 3.87
C LEU A 110 15.26 -5.78 5.35
N GLN A 111 16.12 -5.05 6.07
CA GLN A 111 15.87 -4.67 7.46
C GLN A 111 14.60 -3.83 7.59
N GLY A 112 14.43 -2.81 6.74
CA GLY A 112 13.22 -1.98 6.72
C GLY A 112 11.94 -2.75 6.40
N LEU A 113 11.99 -3.73 5.50
CA LEU A 113 10.86 -4.62 5.23
C LEU A 113 10.52 -5.50 6.45
N THR A 114 11.52 -6.00 7.15
CA THR A 114 11.34 -6.83 8.34
C THR A 114 10.69 -6.04 9.47
N GLU A 115 11.15 -4.81 9.70
CA GLU A 115 10.55 -3.88 10.67
C GLU A 115 9.12 -3.48 10.28
N ALA A 116 8.85 -3.24 9.00
CA ALA A 116 7.50 -2.96 8.53
C ALA A 116 6.52 -4.13 8.81
N VAL A 117 6.95 -5.38 8.61
CA VAL A 117 6.14 -6.56 8.94
C VAL A 117 5.91 -6.68 10.44
N SER A 118 6.91 -6.36 11.28
CA SER A 118 6.77 -6.43 12.74
C SER A 118 5.75 -5.41 13.26
N LEU A 119 5.60 -4.26 12.59
CA LEU A 119 4.57 -3.26 12.89
C LEU A 119 3.16 -3.73 12.52
N ILE A 120 2.99 -4.37 11.36
CA ILE A 120 1.65 -4.72 10.84
C ILE A 120 1.08 -5.98 11.49
N ARG A 121 1.93 -6.99 11.74
CA ARG A 121 1.48 -8.33 12.15
C ARG A 121 0.58 -8.33 13.40
N PRO A 122 0.91 -7.63 14.50
CA PRO A 122 0.09 -7.65 15.71
C PRO A 122 -1.32 -7.08 15.49
N GLY A 123 -1.43 -5.95 14.78
CA GLY A 123 -2.72 -5.33 14.46
C GLY A 123 -3.57 -6.21 13.54
N TYR A 124 -2.93 -6.89 12.57
CA TYR A 124 -3.60 -7.83 11.69
C TYR A 124 -4.14 -9.04 12.43
N GLU A 125 -3.34 -9.65 13.31
CA GLU A 125 -3.76 -10.81 14.11
C GLU A 125 -4.94 -10.48 15.02
N GLN A 126 -4.93 -9.32 15.68
CA GLN A 126 -6.05 -8.86 16.52
C GLN A 126 -7.31 -8.62 15.70
N PHE A 127 -7.19 -7.91 14.57
CA PHE A 127 -8.31 -7.69 13.66
C PHE A 127 -8.88 -9.02 13.15
N TYR A 128 -8.04 -9.91 12.65
CA TYR A 128 -8.45 -11.22 12.12
C TYR A 128 -9.10 -12.11 13.19
N ALA A 129 -8.55 -12.12 14.42
CA ALA A 129 -9.14 -12.84 15.54
C ALA A 129 -10.55 -12.35 15.89
N SER A 130 -10.83 -11.05 15.72
CA SER A 130 -12.14 -10.45 15.99
C SER A 130 -13.22 -10.79 14.96
N LEU A 131 -12.85 -11.30 13.78
CA LEU A 131 -13.79 -11.61 12.70
C LEU A 131 -14.56 -12.91 12.95
N ASP A 132 -15.83 -12.92 12.53
CA ASP A 132 -16.63 -14.14 12.49
C ASP A 132 -16.25 -15.05 11.31
N GLY A 133 -16.76 -16.29 11.28
CA GLY A 133 -16.43 -17.25 10.24
C GLY A 133 -16.80 -16.81 8.81
N ARG A 134 -17.89 -16.04 8.64
CA ARG A 134 -18.32 -15.54 7.33
C ARG A 134 -17.40 -14.42 6.85
N GLN A 135 -17.04 -13.50 7.75
CA GLN A 135 -16.11 -12.42 7.48
C GLN A 135 -14.72 -12.97 7.14
N ARG A 136 -14.22 -13.96 7.89
CA ARG A 136 -12.94 -14.63 7.60
C ARG A 136 -12.95 -15.28 6.21
N ALA A 137 -13.99 -16.04 5.88
CA ALA A 137 -14.10 -16.68 4.57
C ALA A 137 -14.09 -15.65 3.41
N ARG A 138 -14.80 -14.52 3.56
CA ARG A 138 -14.77 -13.43 2.55
C ARG A 138 -13.39 -12.79 2.43
N LEU A 139 -12.70 -12.58 3.55
CA LEU A 139 -11.35 -12.01 3.57
C LEU A 139 -10.32 -12.97 2.93
N GLU A 140 -10.41 -14.26 3.21
CA GLU A 140 -9.50 -15.28 2.68
C GLU A 140 -9.67 -15.55 1.19
N ALA A 141 -10.89 -15.40 0.66
CA ALA A 141 -11.18 -15.50 -0.77
C ALA A 141 -10.41 -14.47 -1.63
N LEU A 142 -9.84 -13.44 -1.01
CA LEU A 142 -9.02 -12.41 -1.64
C LEU A 142 -7.54 -12.73 -1.67
N GLY A 143 -7.11 -13.68 -0.82
CA GLY A 143 -5.75 -14.17 -0.86
C GLY A 143 -5.43 -14.67 -2.26
N PRO A 144 -4.17 -14.62 -2.71
CA PRO A 144 -3.80 -15.20 -3.98
C PRO A 144 -4.36 -16.63 -4.02
N ALA A 145 -5.22 -16.90 -5.03
CA ALA A 145 -5.64 -18.26 -5.31
C ALA A 145 -4.37 -19.10 -5.33
N ARG A 146 -4.34 -20.21 -4.57
CA ARG A 146 -3.17 -21.08 -4.49
C ARG A 146 -2.99 -21.82 -5.81
N VAL A 147 -2.74 -21.10 -6.89
CA VAL A 147 -2.32 -21.59 -8.20
C VAL A 147 -0.81 -21.53 -8.22
N GLY A 148 -0.17 -22.62 -7.77
CA GLY A 148 1.19 -22.94 -8.22
C GLY A 148 2.33 -22.87 -7.23
N TRP A 149 2.12 -22.91 -5.92
CA TRP A 149 3.21 -23.20 -4.98
C TRP A 149 2.84 -24.40 -4.09
N ARG A 150 2.97 -25.59 -4.68
CA ARG A 150 3.31 -26.80 -3.95
C ARG A 150 4.84 -26.89 -3.99
N TRP A 151 5.46 -26.81 -2.83
CA TRP A 151 6.74 -27.48 -2.60
C TRP A 151 6.40 -28.78 -1.87
#